data_AF-A0A920BRU4-F1
#
_entry.id   AF-A0A920BRU4-F1
#
_cell.length_a   1.000
_cell.length_b   1.000
_cell.length_c   1.000
_cell.angle_alpha   90.00
_cell.angle_beta   90.00
_cell.angle_gamma   90.00
#
_symmetry.space_group_name_H-M   'P 1'
#
loop_
_entity.id
_entity.type
_entity.pdbx_description
1 polymer ?
#
loop_
_entity_poly.entity_id
_entity_poly.type
_entity_poly.pdbx_seq_one_letter_code
_entity_poly.pdbx_strand_id
1 'polypeptide(L)' 'MRFSDKGTTIQQGENQLFGIDLHDFLQKEQNSSMIELASEFGLTMNDVRKLKKQLERS' A
#
# COMPACT_ATOMS: atom_id res chain seq x y z
N MET A 1 10.67 9.38 -31.91
CA MET A 1 9.48 8.84 -31.22
C MET A 1 9.75 7.40 -30.82
N ARG A 2 9.71 7.09 -29.52
CA ARG A 2 9.30 5.79 -28.97
C ARG A 2 9.22 5.89 -27.44
N PHE A 3 8.03 6.34 -27.02
CA PHE A 3 7.32 6.03 -25.79
C PHE A 3 8.14 5.79 -24.51
N SER A 4 8.11 6.81 -23.65
CA SER A 4 7.57 6.71 -22.29
C SER A 4 7.78 5.35 -21.62
N ASP A 5 8.91 5.20 -20.93
CA ASP A 5 9.10 4.16 -19.92
C ASP A 5 8.09 4.43 -18.79
N LYS A 6 6.89 3.91 -19.01
CA LYS A 6 5.79 3.88 -18.06
C LYS A 6 6.16 2.89 -16.97
N GLY A 7 6.17 3.37 -15.74
CA GLY A 7 5.92 2.55 -14.57
C GLY A 7 7.10 2.44 -13.63
N THR A 8 7.31 3.51 -12.84
CA THR A 8 7.44 3.36 -11.38
C THR A 8 8.27 2.16 -10.90
N THR A 9 9.59 2.21 -11.12
CA THR A 9 10.57 1.45 -10.33
C THR A 9 10.78 2.10 -8.96
N ILE A 10 9.68 2.51 -8.32
CA ILE A 10 9.62 2.97 -6.94
C ILE A 10 8.73 1.93 -6.24
N GLN A 11 9.07 1.50 -5.02
CA GLN A 11 8.25 0.66 -4.13
C GLN A 11 8.45 -0.88 -4.12
N GLN A 12 9.42 -1.50 -4.80
CA GLN A 12 9.65 -2.95 -4.57
C GLN A 12 10.31 -3.26 -3.20
N GLY A 13 10.95 -2.28 -2.55
CA GLY A 13 11.58 -2.47 -1.23
C GLY A 13 10.66 -2.21 -0.03
N GLU A 14 9.78 -1.21 -0.11
CA GLU A 14 8.87 -0.89 1.02
C GLU A 14 7.64 -1.81 1.07
N ASN A 15 7.21 -2.32 -0.09
CA ASN A 15 6.06 -3.23 -0.15
C ASN A 15 6.29 -4.57 0.56
N GLN A 16 7.54 -4.95 0.80
CA GLN A 16 7.89 -6.14 1.59
C GLN A 16 8.04 -5.87 3.09
N LEU A 17 8.11 -4.61 3.55
CA LEU A 17 8.32 -4.31 4.98
C LEU A 17 7.18 -4.80 5.87
N PHE A 18 5.98 -4.93 5.31
CA PHE A 18 4.80 -5.41 6.03
C PHE A 18 4.39 -6.82 5.62
N GLY A 19 5.04 -7.43 4.60
CA GLY A 19 4.66 -8.73 4.08
C GLY A 19 3.23 -8.80 3.50
N ILE A 20 2.64 -7.64 3.22
CA ILE A 20 1.28 -7.52 2.68
C ILE A 20 1.32 -7.21 1.19
N ASP A 21 0.31 -7.67 0.46
CA ASP A 21 0.08 -7.20 -0.89
C ASP A 21 -0.53 -5.79 -0.84
N LEU A 22 0.23 -4.77 -1.23
CA LEU A 22 -0.28 -3.41 -1.26
C LEU A 22 -1.41 -3.21 -2.27
N HIS A 23 -1.48 -4.02 -3.33
CA HIS A 23 -2.58 -3.95 -4.27
C HIS A 23 -3.89 -4.39 -3.60
N ASP A 24 -3.85 -5.48 -2.84
CA ASP A 24 -5.01 -5.97 -2.07
C ASP A 24 -5.38 -4.98 -0.95
N PHE A 25 -4.38 -4.43 -0.27
CA PHE A 25 -4.57 -3.40 0.74
C PHE A 25 -5.24 -2.15 0.17
N LEU A 26 -4.80 -1.63 -0.98
CA LEU A 26 -5.40 -0.47 -1.66
C LEU A 26 -6.84 -0.72 -2.07
N GLN A 27 -7.11 -1.90 -2.63
CA GLN A 27 -8.44 -2.27 -3.08
C GLN A 27 -9.42 -2.35 -1.90
N LYS A 28 -8.95 -2.88 -0.77
CA LYS A 28 -9.71 -2.93 0.47
C LYS A 28 -9.80 -1.57 1.16
N GLU A 29 -8.77 -0.74 1.12
CA GLU A 29 -8.79 0.60 1.73
C GLU A 29 -9.90 1.49 1.16
N GLN A 30 -10.22 1.32 -0.13
CA GLN A 30 -11.31 2.07 -0.76
C GLN A 30 -12.71 1.67 -0.24
N ASN A 31 -12.87 0.45 0.28
CA ASN A 31 -14.16 -0.13 0.67
C ASN A 31 -14.28 -0.47 2.16
N SER A 32 -13.17 -0.53 2.88
CA SER A 32 -13.08 -1.00 4.25
C SER A 32 -12.53 0.07 5.17
N SER A 33 -13.01 0.08 6.40
CA SER A 33 -12.53 1.01 7.42
C SER A 33 -11.11 0.65 7.87
N MET A 34 -10.38 1.66 8.38
CA MET A 34 -9.01 1.49 8.88
C MET A 34 -8.88 0.38 9.94
N ILE A 35 -9.95 0.13 10.70
CA ILE A 35 -10.04 -0.94 11.73
C ILE A 35 -10.13 -2.33 11.08
N GLU A 36 -10.87 -2.44 9.99
CA GLU A 36 -11.04 -3.71 9.25
C GLU A 36 -9.74 -4.08 8.54
N LEU A 37 -9.09 -3.11 7.90
CA LEU A 37 -7.76 -3.27 7.32
C LEU A 37 -6.72 -3.71 8.36
N ALA A 38 -6.69 -3.08 9.52
CA ALA A 38 -5.81 -3.49 10.61
C ALA A 38 -6.03 -4.96 11.02
N SER A 39 -7.30 -5.37 11.11
CA SER A 39 -7.67 -6.72 11.55
C SER A 39 -7.40 -7.79 10.48
N GLU A 40 -7.68 -7.51 9.20
CA GLU A 40 -7.49 -8.45 8.10
C GLU A 40 -6.01 -8.69 7.78
N PHE A 41 -5.20 -7.62 7.81
CA PHE A 41 -3.78 -7.70 7.48
C PHE A 41 -2.89 -7.96 8.70
N GLY A 42 -3.47 -8.07 9.90
CA GLY A 42 -2.72 -8.24 11.15
C GLY A 42 -1.84 -7.04 11.48
N LEU A 43 -2.25 -5.85 11.03
CA LEU A 43 -1.51 -4.60 11.18
C LEU A 43 -2.07 -3.78 12.32
N THR A 44 -1.24 -2.89 12.88
CA THR A 44 -1.77 -1.89 13.79
C THR A 44 -2.38 -0.73 13.01
N MET A 45 -3.33 0.00 13.62
CA MET A 45 -3.89 1.23 13.05
C MET A 45 -2.82 2.26 12.65
N ASN A 46 -1.67 2.23 13.35
CA ASN A 46 -0.54 3.10 13.05
C ASN A 46 0.20 2.67 11.77
N ASP A 47 0.31 1.35 11.54
CA ASP A 47 0.91 0.81 10.32
C ASP A 47 0.02 1.05 9.10
N VAL A 48 -1.30 0.91 9.24
CA VAL A 48 -2.27 1.30 8.20
C VAL A 48 -2.11 2.77 7.81
N ARG A 49 -1.91 3.67 8.80
CA ARG A 49 -1.60 5.09 8.53
C ARG A 49 -0.25 5.29 7.84
N LYS A 50 0.79 4.57 8.24
CA LYS A 50 2.12 4.67 7.62
C LYS A 50 2.08 4.21 6.17
N LEU A 51 1.42 3.08 5.90
CA LEU A 51 1.18 2.55 4.56
C LEU A 51 0.47 3.58 3.69
N LYS A 52 -0.63 4.15 4.19
CA LYS A 52 -1.36 5.21 3.47
C LYS A 52 -0.46 6.41 3.15
N LYS A 53 0.32 6.89 4.13
CA LYS A 53 1.27 8.00 3.93
C LYS A 53 2.39 7.69 2.94
N GLN A 54 2.88 6.46 2.91
CA GLN A 54 3.93 6.07 1.96
C GLN A 54 3.37 5.92 0.55
N LEU A 55 2.14 5.45 0.44
CA LEU A 55 1.43 5.32 -0.82
C LEU A 55 1.12 6.68 -1.46
N GLU A 56 0.67 7.66 -0.67
CA GLU A 56 0.46 9.04 -1.15
C GLU A 56 1.75 9.76 -1.56
N ARG A 57 2.91 9.21 -1.18
CA ARG A 57 4.22 9.84 -1.40
C ARG A 57 4.95 9.30 -2.63
N SER A 58 4.42 8.27 -3.30
CA SER A 58 5.04 7.60 -4.45
C SER A 58 4.32 7.83 -5.77
#